data_AF-A0A9W6ET45-F1
#
_entry.id   AF-A0A9W6ET45-F1
#
_cell.length_a   1.000
_cell.length_b   1.000
_cell.length_c   1.000
_cell.angle_alpha   90.00
_cell.angle_beta   90.00
_cell.angle_gamma   90.00
#
_symmetry.space_group_name_H-M   'P 1'
#
loop_
_entity.id
_entity.type
_entity.pdbx_description
1 polymer ?
#
loop_
_entity_poly.entity_id
_entity_poly.type
_entity_poly.pdbx_seq_one_letter_code
_entity_poly.pdbx_strand_id
1 'polypeptide(L)'
;MKKIKNYHIGLDIGTSSIGFAVIDDHNKIIHKKGKNIIGARLFNEGKTAAERRSFRTTRRRYKRRQWRINLLNQLFINNSNLIKEDPNFFKRLTQSNISNKDPRKKYFGSLLFPENEKGDSDFYRNGDHHLTIYHLRHKLATENKKADIKEIYLAIHHIVKYRGNFLDNTPVSSFEASELHLDELFPLINNLYDNLQIKFHLNTSNYKKIGNVLLSHEIKNVDKKKQLSELVLNNSIWKNIQDKDIQKNVNKVNQNIGKEIAALIIGYKSKINVLLNMVDADKITLKLSDANSDDQLLSIIDDNNLNDNQKDILLTLKKIYSRYKLNQIIPNGKTFSEAMIDRYHQHHDQLSNLKNLISLINNKELQNDFKLAYALYIGNLNQENFNQDDFKNLLNNIKGNATKSIKSVNKGNG
;
A
#
# COMPACT_ATOMS: atom_id res chain seq x y z
N MET A 1 27.43 7.98 75.57
CA MET A 1 27.31 7.16 74.34
C MET A 1 25.90 7.32 73.77
N LYS A 2 25.73 7.64 72.48
CA LYS A 2 24.39 7.70 71.86
C LYS A 2 23.82 6.27 71.79
N LYS A 3 22.67 6.04 72.41
CA LYS A 3 21.94 4.76 72.38
C LYS A 3 21.64 4.41 70.91
N ILE A 4 22.18 3.28 70.43
CA ILE A 4 21.79 2.73 69.12
C ILE A 4 20.35 2.23 69.28
N LYS A 5 19.41 2.81 68.52
CA LYS A 5 18.01 2.37 68.48
C LYS A 5 17.78 1.64 67.17
N ASN A 6 17.23 0.43 67.25
CA ASN A 6 16.76 -0.30 66.09
C ASN A 6 15.53 0.42 65.49
N TYR A 7 15.37 0.30 64.17
CA TYR A 7 14.26 0.88 63.44
C TYR A 7 13.99 0.06 62.17
N HIS A 8 12.75 0.09 61.70
CA HIS A 8 12.31 -0.58 60.49
C HIS A 8 11.81 0.47 59.49
N ILE A 9 12.12 0.31 58.20
CA ILE A 9 11.63 1.19 57.13
C ILE A 9 10.63 0.41 56.26
N GLY A 10 9.41 0.91 56.15
CA GLY A 10 8.46 0.50 55.12
C GLY A 10 8.60 1.41 53.89
N LEU A 11 8.66 0.82 52.70
CA LEU A 11 8.70 1.54 51.42
C LEU A 11 7.54 1.07 50.53
N ASP A 12 6.81 2.02 49.97
CA ASP A 12 5.76 1.79 48.97
C ASP A 12 6.17 2.46 47.65
N ILE A 13 6.62 1.67 46.68
CA ILE A 13 7.27 2.14 45.45
C ILE A 13 6.27 2.06 44.30
N GLY A 14 5.64 3.19 44.00
CA GLY A 14 4.75 3.38 42.84
C GLY A 14 5.47 3.94 41.61
N THR A 15 4.73 4.11 40.52
CA THR A 15 5.25 4.58 39.22
C THR A 15 5.64 6.06 39.21
N SER A 16 5.08 6.86 40.12
CA SER A 16 5.32 8.30 40.25
C SER A 16 5.48 8.76 41.71
N SER A 17 5.59 7.82 42.65
CA SER A 17 5.74 8.12 44.07
C SER A 17 6.48 7.02 44.82
N ILE A 18 7.28 7.40 45.82
CA ILE A 18 7.86 6.48 46.80
C ILE A 18 7.38 6.91 48.18
N GLY A 19 6.42 6.19 48.76
CA GLY A 19 6.02 6.31 50.15
C GLY A 19 7.08 5.70 51.07
N PHE A 20 7.32 6.31 52.22
CA PHE A 20 8.18 5.76 53.26
C PHE A 20 7.59 6.01 54.64
N ALA A 21 7.79 5.05 55.55
CA ALA A 21 7.49 5.20 56.97
C ALA A 21 8.57 4.49 57.78
N VAL A 22 8.97 5.07 58.90
CA VAL A 22 9.96 4.46 59.81
C VAL A 22 9.31 4.21 61.15
N ILE A 23 9.37 2.96 61.61
CA ILE A 23 8.79 2.51 62.88
C ILE A 23 9.88 1.95 63.81
N ASP A 24 9.62 1.97 65.11
CA ASP A 24 10.41 1.26 66.12
C ASP A 24 9.94 -0.20 66.31
N ASP A 25 10.59 -0.93 67.22
CA ASP A 25 10.25 -2.33 67.56
C ASP A 25 8.86 -2.47 68.22
N HIS A 26 8.19 -1.37 68.55
CA HIS A 26 6.83 -1.34 69.10
C HIS A 26 5.79 -0.88 68.07
N ASN A 27 6.15 -0.91 66.78
CA ASN A 27 5.31 -0.47 65.66
C ASN A 27 4.88 1.01 65.74
N LYS A 28 5.63 1.87 66.46
CA LYS A 28 5.35 3.31 66.53
C LYS A 28 6.21 4.07 65.55
N ILE A 29 5.62 5.06 64.87
CA ILE A 29 6.34 5.94 63.95
C ILE A 29 7.41 6.71 64.71
N ILE A 30 8.63 6.69 64.18
CA ILE A 30 9.76 7.40 64.78
C ILE A 30 9.59 8.91 64.56
N HIS A 31 9.71 9.67 65.65
CA HIS A 31 9.76 11.13 65.62
C HIS A 31 11.20 11.63 65.78
N LYS A 32 11.67 12.48 64.87
CA LYS A 32 13.04 13.01 64.92
C LYS A 32 13.07 14.43 64.36
N LYS A 33 13.77 15.34 65.07
CA LYS A 33 13.91 16.76 64.70
C LYS A 33 12.56 17.45 64.41
N GLY A 34 11.56 17.22 65.26
CA GLY A 34 10.24 17.87 65.15
C GLY A 34 9.33 17.30 64.06
N LYS A 35 9.69 16.18 63.42
CA LYS A 35 8.88 15.55 62.36
C LYS A 35 8.74 14.05 62.56
N ASN A 36 7.58 13.52 62.23
CA ASN A 36 7.37 12.08 62.07
C ASN A 36 8.10 11.63 60.80
N ILE A 37 8.83 10.54 60.86
CA ILE A 37 9.55 9.99 59.72
C ILE A 37 8.56 9.12 58.91
N ILE A 38 7.60 9.78 58.28
CA ILE A 38 6.62 9.24 57.35
C ILE A 38 6.39 10.28 56.25
N GLY A 39 6.28 9.85 55.00
CA GLY A 39 6.04 10.76 53.89
C GLY A 39 6.08 10.05 52.54
N ALA A 40 6.06 10.85 51.47
CA ALA A 40 6.20 10.33 50.11
C ALA A 40 7.06 11.27 49.27
N ARG A 41 7.87 10.70 48.38
CA ARG A 41 8.59 11.43 47.33
C ARG A 41 7.81 11.29 46.03
N LEU A 42 7.26 12.39 45.53
CA LEU A 42 6.60 12.43 44.22
C LEU A 42 7.60 12.76 43.11
N PHE A 43 7.43 12.15 41.93
CA PHE A 43 8.23 12.40 40.73
C PHE A 43 7.40 12.14 39.46
N ASN A 44 7.86 12.68 38.33
CA ASN A 44 7.21 12.40 37.05
C ASN A 44 7.46 10.95 36.64
N GLU A 45 6.40 10.27 36.21
CA GLU A 45 6.49 8.88 35.73
C GLU A 45 7.57 8.73 34.64
N GLY A 46 8.29 7.62 34.70
CA GLY A 46 9.34 7.30 33.73
C GLY A 46 8.76 7.17 32.32
N LYS A 47 9.20 8.02 31.39
CA LYS A 47 8.81 7.90 29.98
C LYS A 47 9.42 6.65 29.35
N THR A 48 8.59 5.85 28.68
CA THR A 48 9.06 4.67 27.96
C THR A 48 10.02 5.05 26.81
N ALA A 49 10.90 4.13 26.42
CA ALA A 49 11.83 4.36 25.31
C ALA A 49 11.16 4.35 23.91
N ALA A 50 9.85 4.09 23.82
CA ALA A 50 9.13 3.91 22.56
C ALA A 50 9.15 5.18 21.69
N GLU A 51 8.87 6.35 22.27
CA GLU A 51 8.89 7.63 21.55
C GLU A 51 10.30 7.92 20.99
N ARG A 52 11.33 7.72 21.81
CA ARG A 52 12.73 7.90 21.42
C ARG A 52 13.11 6.97 20.26
N ARG A 53 12.61 5.73 20.27
CA ARG A 53 12.79 4.76 19.17
C ARG A 53 12.13 5.25 17.88
N SER A 54 10.92 5.82 17.95
CA SER A 54 10.22 6.40 16.80
C SER A 54 11.02 7.55 16.18
N PHE A 55 11.40 8.56 16.97
CA PHE A 55 12.18 9.70 16.48
C PHE A 55 13.52 9.28 15.86
N ARG A 56 14.23 8.32 16.47
CA ARG A 56 15.49 7.79 15.94
C ARG A 56 15.29 7.11 14.58
N THR A 57 14.23 6.32 14.44
CA THR A 57 13.90 5.64 13.18
C THR A 57 13.58 6.64 12.08
N THR A 58 12.77 7.66 12.37
CA THR A 58 12.43 8.73 11.44
C THR A 58 13.67 9.51 10.97
N ARG A 59 14.58 9.89 11.89
CA ARG A 59 15.85 10.54 11.52
C ARG A 59 16.70 9.68 10.59
N ARG A 60 16.86 8.39 10.90
CA ARG A 60 17.61 7.45 10.04
C ARG A 60 16.96 7.31 8.66
N ARG A 61 15.62 7.23 8.60
CA ARG A 61 14.86 7.16 7.34
C ARG A 61 15.14 8.38 6.45
N TYR A 62 15.07 9.60 7.00
CA TYR A 62 15.36 10.81 6.25
C TYR A 62 16.81 10.88 5.77
N LYS A 63 17.79 10.58 6.65
CA LYS A 63 19.21 10.52 6.25
C LYS A 63 19.46 9.55 5.10
N ARG A 64 18.90 8.34 5.17
CA ARG A 64 19.03 7.34 4.09
C ARG A 64 18.32 7.74 2.80
N ARG A 65 17.18 8.43 2.88
CA ARG A 65 16.51 8.99 1.69
C ARG A 65 17.39 10.02 1.02
N GLN A 66 17.97 10.96 1.78
CA GLN A 66 18.89 11.97 1.24
C GLN A 66 20.13 11.32 0.62
N TRP A 67 20.72 10.33 1.29
CA TRP A 67 21.86 9.58 0.75
C TRP A 67 21.55 8.94 -0.61
N ARG A 68 20.38 8.29 -0.78
CA ARG A 68 19.99 7.72 -2.09
C ARG A 68 19.84 8.76 -3.19
N ILE A 69 19.28 9.92 -2.87
CA ILE A 69 19.13 11.01 -3.84
C ILE A 69 20.50 11.60 -4.20
N ASN A 70 21.41 11.74 -3.24
CA ASN A 70 22.77 12.18 -3.53
C ASN A 70 23.52 11.19 -4.42
N LEU A 71 23.35 9.88 -4.20
CA LEU A 71 23.91 8.85 -5.08
C LEU A 71 23.34 8.97 -6.51
N LEU A 72 22.03 9.13 -6.65
CA LEU A 72 21.40 9.37 -7.95
C LEU A 72 21.95 10.63 -8.63
N ASN A 73 22.10 11.73 -7.89
CA ASN A 73 22.66 12.96 -8.42
C ASN A 73 24.08 12.75 -8.92
N GLN A 74 24.93 12.04 -8.16
CA GLN A 74 26.30 11.71 -8.58
C GLN A 74 26.31 10.89 -9.88
N LEU A 75 25.42 9.91 -10.02
CA LEU A 75 25.31 9.12 -11.25
C LEU A 75 24.97 10.00 -12.46
N PHE A 76 24.02 10.93 -12.33
CA PHE A 76 23.67 11.84 -13.41
C PHE A 76 24.77 12.87 -13.68
N ILE A 77 25.43 13.38 -12.65
CA ILE A 77 26.55 14.33 -12.80
C ILE A 77 27.71 13.68 -13.57
N ASN A 78 28.05 12.44 -13.23
CA ASN A 78 29.23 11.77 -13.77
C ASN A 78 28.96 11.05 -15.10
N ASN A 79 27.76 10.51 -15.29
CA ASN A 79 27.48 9.55 -16.37
C ASN A 79 26.38 10.00 -17.36
N SER A 80 25.93 11.26 -17.29
CA SER A 80 24.93 11.78 -18.23
C SER A 80 25.35 13.11 -18.86
N ASN A 81 24.67 13.51 -19.93
CA ASN A 81 24.88 14.83 -20.55
C ASN A 81 24.16 15.97 -19.81
N LEU A 82 23.42 15.68 -18.73
CA LEU A 82 22.65 16.68 -17.97
C LEU A 82 23.49 17.90 -17.58
N ILE A 83 24.70 17.70 -17.06
CA ILE A 83 25.56 18.81 -16.61
C ILE A 83 26.23 19.54 -17.79
N LYS A 84 26.41 18.87 -18.94
CA LYS A 84 26.90 19.52 -20.15
C LYS A 84 25.85 20.45 -20.73
N GLU A 85 24.59 19.99 -20.76
CA GLU A 85 23.45 20.76 -21.26
C GLU A 85 23.02 21.84 -20.27
N ASP A 86 23.07 21.54 -18.96
CA ASP A 86 22.69 22.48 -17.90
C ASP A 86 23.57 22.34 -16.64
N PRO A 87 24.68 23.10 -16.59
CA PRO A 87 25.62 23.06 -15.47
C PRO A 87 25.05 23.48 -14.11
N ASN A 88 23.88 24.15 -14.10
CA ASN A 88 23.28 24.72 -12.89
C ASN A 88 22.03 23.97 -12.41
N PHE A 89 21.59 22.93 -13.12
CA PHE A 89 20.37 22.17 -12.80
C PHE A 89 20.26 21.75 -11.32
N PHE A 90 21.26 21.02 -10.80
CA PHE A 90 21.26 20.57 -9.40
C PHE A 90 21.38 21.70 -8.38
N LYS A 91 22.06 22.79 -8.75
CA LYS A 91 22.19 23.97 -7.89
C LYS A 91 20.83 24.66 -7.74
N ARG A 92 20.05 24.77 -8.83
CA ARG A 92 18.66 25.26 -8.80
C ARG A 92 17.77 24.39 -7.93
N LEU A 93 17.84 23.06 -8.09
CA LEU A 93 17.08 22.12 -7.24
C LEU A 93 17.41 22.25 -5.75
N THR A 94 18.69 22.41 -5.41
CA THR A 94 19.14 22.54 -4.02
C THR A 94 18.65 23.84 -3.38
N GLN A 95 18.56 24.92 -4.16
CA GLN A 95 18.05 26.20 -3.68
C GLN A 95 16.53 26.35 -3.80
N SER A 96 15.79 25.35 -4.29
CA SER A 96 14.33 25.45 -4.51
C SER A 96 13.53 25.80 -3.25
N ASN A 97 14.01 25.40 -2.06
CA ASN A 97 13.37 25.68 -0.78
C ASN A 97 13.80 27.01 -0.14
N ILE A 98 14.77 27.73 -0.72
CA ILE A 98 15.23 29.02 -0.22
C ILE A 98 14.24 30.10 -0.66
N SER A 99 13.84 30.96 0.30
CA SER A 99 12.95 32.09 0.03
C SER A 99 13.53 33.06 -1.00
N ASN A 100 12.69 33.63 -1.86
CA ASN A 100 13.11 34.67 -2.80
C ASN A 100 13.58 35.96 -2.09
N LYS A 101 13.24 36.13 -0.81
CA LYS A 101 13.72 37.24 0.03
C LYS A 101 15.07 36.96 0.71
N ASP A 102 15.59 35.73 0.62
CA ASP A 102 16.86 35.38 1.24
C ASP A 102 18.01 35.88 0.34
N PRO A 103 18.97 36.66 0.88
CA PRO A 103 20.09 37.20 0.10
C PRO A 103 21.00 36.11 -0.49
N ARG A 104 20.93 34.87 0.01
CA ARG A 104 21.71 33.73 -0.50
C ARG A 104 21.07 33.06 -1.72
N LYS A 105 19.82 33.41 -2.08
CA LYS A 105 19.12 32.87 -3.25
C LYS A 105 19.79 33.38 -4.52
N LYS A 106 20.30 32.47 -5.34
CA LYS A 106 21.00 32.79 -6.59
C LYS A 106 20.18 32.52 -7.85
N TYR A 107 19.11 31.73 -7.73
CA TYR A 107 18.30 31.28 -8.86
C TYR A 107 16.86 31.71 -8.66
N PHE A 108 16.28 32.36 -9.66
CA PHE A 108 14.93 32.92 -9.64
C PHE A 108 14.16 32.49 -10.89
N GLY A 109 12.83 32.62 -10.85
CA GLY A 109 11.97 32.23 -11.97
C GLY A 109 11.96 30.71 -12.16
N SER A 110 12.17 30.29 -13.40
CA SER A 110 12.13 28.89 -13.83
C SER A 110 13.30 28.10 -13.26
N LEU A 111 13.02 27.06 -12.46
CA LEU A 111 14.04 26.25 -11.81
C LEU A 111 14.33 24.96 -12.57
N LEU A 112 13.39 24.42 -13.33
CA LEU A 112 13.58 23.17 -14.06
C LEU A 112 14.07 23.43 -15.48
N PHE A 113 13.39 24.30 -16.22
CA PHE A 113 13.61 24.57 -17.64
C PHE A 113 13.76 26.08 -17.93
N PRO A 114 14.83 26.72 -17.42
CA PRO A 114 15.05 28.17 -17.61
C PRO A 114 15.30 28.59 -19.07
N GLU A 115 15.68 27.66 -19.93
CA GLU A 115 15.88 27.91 -21.35
C GLU A 115 14.58 28.02 -22.17
N ASN A 116 13.43 27.58 -21.63
CA ASN A 116 12.14 27.73 -22.29
C ASN A 116 11.62 29.16 -22.12
N GLU A 117 11.19 29.81 -23.20
CA GLU A 117 10.62 31.18 -23.16
C GLU A 117 9.45 31.33 -22.19
N LYS A 118 8.62 30.28 -22.07
CA LYS A 118 7.49 30.21 -21.13
C LYS A 118 7.87 29.59 -19.78
N GLY A 119 9.14 29.21 -19.60
CA GLY A 119 9.69 28.58 -18.41
C GLY A 119 8.98 27.30 -17.96
N ASP A 120 9.05 27.01 -16.66
CA ASP A 120 8.45 25.83 -16.03
C ASP A 120 6.92 25.79 -16.23
N SER A 121 6.28 26.93 -16.50
CA SER A 121 4.84 26.98 -16.73
C SER A 121 4.41 26.22 -17.98
N ASP A 122 5.24 26.24 -19.03
CA ASP A 122 5.01 25.44 -20.23
C ASP A 122 5.15 23.97 -19.90
N PHE A 123 6.19 23.59 -19.15
CA PHE A 123 6.36 22.21 -18.70
C PHE A 123 5.12 21.70 -17.96
N TYR A 124 4.49 22.49 -17.09
CA TYR A 124 3.30 22.05 -16.34
C TYR A 124 1.96 22.17 -17.10
N ARG A 125 1.89 22.94 -18.19
CA ARG A 125 0.62 23.27 -18.87
C ARG A 125 0.56 22.85 -20.33
N ASN A 126 1.69 22.50 -20.93
CA ASN A 126 1.78 22.13 -22.33
C ASN A 126 1.46 20.63 -22.49
N GLY A 127 0.18 20.36 -22.77
CA GLY A 127 -0.38 19.03 -22.96
C GLY A 127 -0.64 18.25 -21.67
N ASP A 128 -1.38 17.14 -21.81
CA ASP A 128 -1.73 16.26 -20.68
C ASP A 128 -0.53 15.50 -20.10
N HIS A 129 0.64 15.58 -20.73
CA HIS A 129 1.78 14.72 -20.43
C HIS A 129 2.59 15.09 -19.17
N HIS A 130 2.33 16.25 -18.53
CA HIS A 130 3.15 16.74 -17.42
C HIS A 130 2.35 17.36 -16.26
N LEU A 131 1.02 17.20 -16.26
CA LEU A 131 0.13 17.74 -15.22
C LEU A 131 0.49 17.22 -13.81
N THR A 132 1.04 16.00 -13.75
CA THR A 132 1.63 15.43 -12.54
C THR A 132 2.89 14.65 -12.90
N ILE A 133 3.72 14.35 -11.89
CA ILE A 133 4.89 13.48 -12.07
C ILE A 133 4.53 12.08 -12.61
N TYR A 134 3.28 11.64 -12.45
CA TYR A 134 2.80 10.35 -12.98
C TYR A 134 2.53 10.40 -14.48
N HIS A 135 2.05 11.53 -15.01
CA HIS A 135 1.94 11.75 -16.46
C HIS A 135 3.32 11.68 -17.10
N LEU A 136 4.32 12.35 -16.51
CA LEU A 136 5.70 12.29 -17.00
C LEU A 136 6.25 10.86 -16.99
N ARG A 137 6.04 10.13 -15.88
CA ARG A 137 6.49 8.73 -15.77
C ARG A 137 5.78 7.82 -16.78
N HIS A 138 4.51 8.06 -17.07
CA HIS A 138 3.76 7.29 -18.05
C HIS A 138 4.28 7.57 -19.47
N LYS A 139 4.40 8.85 -19.85
CA LYS A 139 5.02 9.29 -21.12
C LYS A 139 6.37 8.61 -21.35
N LEU A 140 7.27 8.70 -20.38
CA LEU A 140 8.62 8.12 -20.51
C LEU A 140 8.62 6.58 -20.58
N ALA A 141 7.56 5.91 -20.14
CA ALA A 141 7.44 4.46 -20.17
C ALA A 141 6.78 3.92 -21.45
N THR A 142 5.95 4.73 -22.12
CA THR A 142 5.13 4.30 -23.26
C THR A 142 5.56 4.92 -24.58
N GLU A 143 6.09 6.15 -24.58
CA GLU A 143 6.51 6.82 -25.80
C GLU A 143 7.92 6.40 -26.22
N ASN A 144 8.06 5.93 -27.46
CA ASN A 144 9.35 5.64 -28.06
C ASN A 144 9.97 6.88 -28.72
N LYS A 145 10.12 7.96 -27.94
CA LYS A 145 10.72 9.23 -28.37
C LYS A 145 11.87 9.61 -27.44
N LYS A 146 12.90 10.27 -27.98
CA LYS A 146 13.99 10.81 -27.16
C LYS A 146 13.44 11.93 -26.26
N ALA A 147 13.49 11.71 -24.95
CA ALA A 147 13.08 12.69 -23.95
C ALA A 147 14.24 13.58 -23.49
N ASP A 148 13.90 14.74 -22.91
CA ASP A 148 14.86 15.61 -22.24
C ASP A 148 15.46 14.89 -21.02
N ILE A 149 16.77 14.99 -20.84
CA ILE A 149 17.48 14.33 -19.73
C ILE A 149 17.02 14.83 -18.35
N LYS A 150 16.55 16.07 -18.24
CA LYS A 150 15.93 16.64 -17.02
C LYS A 150 14.61 15.95 -16.71
N GLU A 151 13.79 15.67 -17.72
CA GLU A 151 12.54 14.90 -17.56
C GLU A 151 12.83 13.49 -17.03
N ILE A 152 13.80 12.80 -17.63
CA ILE A 152 14.26 11.47 -17.20
C ILE A 152 14.74 11.52 -15.73
N TYR A 153 15.58 12.51 -15.39
CA TYR A 153 16.05 12.70 -14.02
C TYR A 153 14.88 12.90 -13.05
N LEU A 154 13.91 13.76 -13.36
CA LEU A 154 12.77 14.06 -12.47
C LEU A 154 11.93 12.81 -12.19
N ALA A 155 11.66 12.00 -13.22
CA ALA A 155 10.91 10.75 -13.09
C ALA A 155 11.65 9.73 -12.21
N ILE A 156 12.94 9.51 -12.46
CA ILE A 156 13.75 8.56 -11.67
C ILE A 156 13.94 9.07 -10.24
N HIS A 157 14.22 10.37 -10.05
CA HIS A 157 14.33 11.01 -8.75
C HIS A 157 13.06 10.78 -7.92
N HIS A 158 11.88 10.94 -8.52
CA HIS A 158 10.62 10.65 -7.86
C HIS A 158 10.51 9.18 -7.40
N ILE A 159 10.83 8.22 -8.28
CA ILE A 159 10.82 6.79 -7.97
C ILE A 159 11.79 6.47 -6.82
N VAL A 160 13.03 6.97 -6.85
CA VAL A 160 14.05 6.71 -5.81
C VAL A 160 13.69 7.36 -4.46
N LYS A 161 13.07 8.55 -4.49
CA LYS A 161 12.64 9.29 -3.29
C LYS A 161 11.45 8.61 -2.61
N TYR A 162 10.49 8.17 -3.41
CA TYR A 162 9.22 7.56 -3.00
C TYR A 162 9.11 6.08 -3.42
N ARG A 163 10.20 5.33 -3.20
CA ARG A 163 10.42 3.94 -3.65
C ARG A 163 9.49 2.84 -3.11
N GLY A 164 8.39 3.19 -2.44
CA GLY A 164 7.52 2.21 -1.79
C GLY A 164 8.17 1.48 -0.61
N ASN A 165 7.62 0.31 -0.29
CA ASN A 165 8.08 -0.60 0.76
C ASN A 165 8.79 -1.83 0.15
N PHE A 166 9.47 -2.61 1.00
CA PHE A 166 10.16 -3.85 0.64
C PHE A 166 9.66 -4.98 1.54
N LEU A 167 8.34 -5.01 1.77
CA LEU A 167 7.70 -6.02 2.63
C LEU A 167 7.37 -7.30 1.85
N ASP A 168 7.17 -7.16 0.55
CA ASP A 168 6.99 -8.27 -0.37
C ASP A 168 8.35 -8.64 -0.94
N ASN A 169 8.74 -9.89 -0.72
CA ASN A 169 10.01 -10.44 -1.19
C ASN A 169 9.84 -11.19 -2.52
N THR A 170 8.63 -11.17 -3.11
CA THR A 170 8.37 -11.70 -4.43
C THR A 170 9.28 -10.99 -5.45
N PRO A 171 10.02 -11.72 -6.31
CA PRO A 171 10.88 -11.11 -7.32
C PRO A 171 10.13 -10.20 -8.29
N VAL A 172 10.79 -9.13 -8.75
CA VAL A 172 10.18 -8.16 -9.67
C VAL A 172 9.73 -8.81 -10.98
N SER A 173 10.47 -9.80 -11.48
CA SER A 173 10.12 -10.60 -12.65
C SER A 173 8.81 -11.37 -12.50
N SER A 174 8.44 -11.69 -11.26
CA SER A 174 7.18 -12.36 -10.97
C SER A 174 5.99 -11.40 -11.01
N PHE A 175 6.19 -10.09 -11.03
CA PHE A 175 5.12 -9.09 -11.04
C PHE A 175 4.73 -8.66 -12.47
N GLU A 176 3.55 -9.11 -12.94
CA GLU A 176 2.97 -8.67 -14.22
C GLU A 176 1.78 -7.71 -14.01
N ALA A 177 1.95 -6.44 -14.40
CA ALA A 177 0.85 -5.46 -14.46
C ALA A 177 -0.02 -5.75 -15.71
N SER A 178 -0.90 -6.74 -15.59
CA SER A 178 -1.79 -7.21 -16.65
C SER A 178 -3.13 -7.56 -16.04
N GLU A 179 -4.17 -7.66 -16.88
CA GLU A 179 -5.43 -8.23 -16.42
C GLU A 179 -5.23 -9.69 -15.99
N LEU A 180 -6.18 -10.23 -15.23
CA LEU A 180 -6.08 -11.62 -14.80
C LEU A 180 -6.07 -12.60 -15.99
N HIS A 181 -6.77 -12.29 -17.10
CA HIS A 181 -6.93 -13.13 -18.30
C HIS A 181 -7.32 -14.59 -17.96
N LEU A 182 -8.22 -14.77 -16.99
CA LEU A 182 -8.62 -16.11 -16.52
C LEU A 182 -9.32 -16.93 -17.61
N ASP A 183 -9.97 -16.26 -18.55
CA ASP A 183 -10.60 -16.80 -19.75
C ASP A 183 -9.60 -17.46 -20.71
N GLU A 184 -8.35 -16.99 -20.74
CA GLU A 184 -7.27 -17.61 -21.53
C GLU A 184 -6.49 -18.66 -20.71
N LEU A 185 -6.20 -18.34 -19.45
CA LEU A 185 -5.33 -19.18 -18.60
C LEU A 185 -6.03 -20.45 -18.11
N PHE A 186 -7.35 -20.42 -17.87
CA PHE A 186 -8.06 -21.62 -17.41
C PHE A 186 -8.18 -22.71 -18.48
N PRO A 187 -8.54 -22.41 -19.75
CA PRO A 187 -8.47 -23.40 -20.83
C PRO A 187 -7.06 -23.98 -21.00
N LEU A 188 -6.01 -23.15 -20.88
CA LEU A 188 -4.63 -23.63 -20.95
C LEU A 188 -4.36 -24.69 -19.85
N ILE A 189 -4.69 -24.37 -18.59
CA ILE A 189 -4.54 -25.32 -17.47
C ILE A 189 -5.35 -26.60 -17.71
N ASN A 190 -6.56 -26.49 -18.26
CA ASN A 190 -7.40 -27.65 -18.57
C ASN A 190 -6.74 -28.58 -19.59
N ASN A 191 -6.20 -28.03 -20.69
CA ASN A 191 -5.47 -28.81 -21.69
C ASN A 191 -4.24 -29.51 -21.09
N LEU A 192 -3.54 -28.86 -20.15
CA LEU A 192 -2.39 -29.45 -19.46
C LEU A 192 -2.82 -30.63 -18.56
N TYR A 193 -3.95 -30.52 -17.85
CA TYR A 193 -4.51 -31.65 -17.09
C TYR A 193 -4.98 -32.79 -18.00
N ASP A 194 -5.55 -32.49 -19.16
CA ASP A 194 -5.95 -33.51 -20.16
C ASP A 194 -4.73 -34.27 -20.71
N ASN A 195 -3.63 -33.57 -21.01
CA ASN A 195 -2.37 -34.18 -21.43
C ASN A 195 -1.77 -35.10 -20.36
N LEU A 196 -2.04 -34.81 -19.08
CA LEU A 196 -1.67 -35.66 -17.94
C LEU A 196 -2.68 -36.78 -17.68
N GLN A 197 -3.75 -36.87 -18.46
CA GLN A 197 -4.88 -37.79 -18.28
C GLN A 197 -5.55 -37.67 -16.89
N ILE A 198 -5.49 -36.49 -16.28
CA ILE A 198 -6.14 -36.20 -15.00
C ILE A 198 -7.54 -35.67 -15.28
N LYS A 199 -8.56 -36.31 -14.70
CA LYS A 199 -9.98 -35.95 -14.88
C LYS A 199 -10.40 -34.70 -14.11
N PHE A 200 -9.72 -33.57 -14.37
CA PHE A 200 -9.95 -32.30 -13.70
C PHE A 200 -9.97 -31.15 -14.71
N HIS A 201 -11.00 -30.30 -14.61
CA HIS A 201 -11.07 -29.05 -15.36
C HIS A 201 -11.51 -27.90 -14.45
N LEU A 202 -10.81 -26.79 -14.58
CA LEU A 202 -11.24 -25.49 -14.11
C LEU A 202 -12.51 -25.03 -14.84
N ASN A 203 -13.39 -24.38 -14.09
CA ASN A 203 -14.65 -23.86 -14.61
C ASN A 203 -14.43 -22.60 -15.46
N THR A 204 -14.38 -22.79 -16.77
CA THR A 204 -14.20 -21.72 -17.77
C THR A 204 -15.42 -20.82 -17.91
N SER A 205 -16.60 -21.19 -17.42
CA SER A 205 -17.79 -20.33 -17.44
C SER A 205 -17.83 -19.35 -16.27
N ASN A 206 -17.16 -19.66 -15.17
CA ASN A 206 -17.15 -18.85 -13.94
C ASN A 206 -16.02 -17.82 -13.87
N TYR A 207 -15.18 -17.68 -14.90
CA TYR A 207 -13.99 -16.81 -14.86
C TYR A 207 -14.29 -15.37 -14.41
N LYS A 208 -15.39 -14.75 -14.87
CA LYS A 208 -15.81 -13.41 -14.42
C LYS A 208 -16.14 -13.36 -12.93
N LYS A 209 -16.88 -14.35 -12.43
CA LYS A 209 -17.23 -14.45 -11.01
C LYS A 209 -15.97 -14.63 -10.16
N ILE A 210 -15.05 -15.48 -10.60
CA ILE A 210 -13.77 -15.73 -9.92
C ILE A 210 -12.92 -14.46 -9.92
N GLY A 211 -12.82 -13.75 -11.04
CA GLY A 211 -12.16 -12.46 -11.15
C GLY A 211 -12.71 -11.44 -10.15
N ASN A 212 -14.04 -11.33 -10.04
CA ASN A 212 -14.68 -10.43 -9.07
C ASN A 212 -14.36 -10.80 -7.61
N VAL A 213 -14.36 -12.09 -7.27
CA VAL A 213 -13.99 -12.53 -5.91
C VAL A 213 -12.52 -12.22 -5.62
N LEU A 214 -11.63 -12.46 -6.57
CA LEU A 214 -10.19 -12.14 -6.43
C LEU A 214 -9.98 -10.63 -6.24
N LEU A 215 -10.61 -9.80 -7.07
CA LEU A 215 -10.41 -8.35 -7.07
C LEU A 215 -11.20 -7.59 -5.99
N SER A 216 -12.14 -8.24 -5.29
CA SER A 216 -12.92 -7.58 -4.22
C SER A 216 -12.04 -7.16 -3.03
N HIS A 217 -12.17 -5.91 -2.60
CA HIS A 217 -11.54 -5.41 -1.36
C HIS A 217 -12.38 -5.64 -0.10
N GLU A 218 -13.63 -6.09 -0.26
CA GLU A 218 -14.57 -6.29 0.85
C GLU A 218 -14.45 -7.70 1.46
N ILE A 219 -14.05 -8.68 0.64
CA ILE A 219 -13.94 -10.09 1.04
C ILE A 219 -12.55 -10.36 1.61
N LYS A 220 -12.47 -11.00 2.78
CA LYS A 220 -11.18 -11.41 3.37
C LYS A 220 -10.56 -12.57 2.61
N ASN A 221 -9.23 -12.68 2.59
CA ASN A 221 -8.52 -13.75 1.87
C ASN A 221 -8.95 -15.17 2.28
N VAL A 222 -9.30 -15.40 3.54
CA VAL A 222 -9.82 -16.70 4.01
C VAL A 222 -11.13 -17.05 3.32
N ASP A 223 -12.03 -16.07 3.19
CA ASP A 223 -13.34 -16.24 2.57
C ASP A 223 -13.22 -16.33 1.05
N LYS A 224 -12.31 -15.56 0.43
CA LYS A 224 -11.96 -15.71 -1.00
C LYS A 224 -11.51 -17.13 -1.31
N LYS A 225 -10.60 -17.70 -0.50
CA LYS A 225 -10.15 -19.09 -0.67
C LYS A 225 -11.31 -20.07 -0.63
N LYS A 226 -12.24 -19.90 0.31
CA LYS A 226 -13.43 -20.76 0.45
C LYS A 226 -14.31 -20.66 -0.80
N GLN A 227 -14.66 -19.45 -1.22
CA GLN A 227 -15.47 -19.22 -2.42
C GLN A 227 -14.79 -19.75 -3.69
N LEU A 228 -13.49 -19.50 -3.86
CA LEU A 228 -12.74 -20.00 -5.01
C LEU A 228 -12.73 -21.52 -5.06
N SER A 229 -12.56 -22.21 -3.93
CA SER A 229 -12.51 -23.68 -3.90
C SER A 229 -13.77 -24.35 -4.46
N GLU A 230 -14.91 -23.65 -4.45
CA GLU A 230 -16.16 -24.08 -5.06
C GLU A 230 -16.29 -23.58 -6.51
N LEU A 231 -15.97 -22.31 -6.76
CA LEU A 231 -16.16 -21.67 -8.07
C LEU A 231 -15.23 -22.22 -9.16
N VAL A 232 -14.01 -22.64 -8.80
CA VAL A 232 -13.03 -23.18 -9.76
C VAL A 232 -13.43 -24.56 -10.28
N LEU A 233 -14.30 -25.29 -9.58
CA LEU A 233 -14.68 -26.65 -9.96
C LEU A 233 -15.69 -26.64 -11.11
N ASN A 234 -15.41 -27.40 -12.17
CA ASN A 234 -16.39 -27.72 -13.20
C ASN A 234 -17.08 -29.06 -12.89
N ASN A 235 -18.08 -29.01 -12.00
CA ASN A 235 -18.81 -30.21 -11.56
C ASN A 235 -19.70 -30.83 -12.66
N SER A 236 -19.86 -30.21 -13.83
CA SER A 236 -20.75 -30.69 -14.90
C SER A 236 -20.14 -31.85 -15.71
N ILE A 237 -18.82 -31.84 -15.91
CA ILE A 237 -18.16 -32.71 -16.89
C ILE A 237 -18.18 -34.17 -16.46
N TRP A 238 -18.12 -34.43 -15.15
CA TRP A 238 -17.99 -35.79 -14.59
C TRP A 238 -19.27 -36.32 -13.95
N LYS A 239 -20.42 -35.67 -14.19
CA LYS A 239 -21.73 -36.13 -13.70
C LYS A 239 -22.26 -37.38 -14.42
N ASN A 240 -21.78 -37.66 -15.62
CA ASN A 240 -22.28 -38.74 -16.47
C ASN A 240 -21.48 -40.06 -16.34
N ILE A 241 -20.63 -40.19 -15.31
CA ILE A 241 -19.93 -41.46 -15.03
C ILE A 241 -20.98 -42.45 -14.50
N GLN A 242 -21.15 -43.57 -15.21
CA GLN A 242 -22.15 -44.60 -14.87
C GLN A 242 -21.85 -45.32 -13.54
N ASP A 243 -20.57 -45.51 -13.24
CA ASP A 243 -20.11 -46.13 -12.00
C ASP A 243 -20.07 -45.12 -10.85
N LYS A 244 -20.88 -45.38 -9.81
CA LYS A 244 -21.03 -44.50 -8.64
C LYS A 244 -19.76 -44.40 -7.79
N ASP A 245 -18.97 -45.47 -7.68
CA ASP A 245 -17.76 -45.47 -6.86
C ASP A 245 -16.63 -44.72 -7.56
N ILE A 246 -16.49 -44.89 -8.87
CA ILE A 246 -15.56 -44.12 -9.71
C ILE A 246 -15.97 -42.64 -9.68
N GLN A 247 -17.24 -42.32 -9.82
CA GLN A 247 -17.75 -40.95 -9.75
C GLN A 247 -17.43 -40.29 -8.41
N LYS A 248 -17.64 -41.00 -7.29
CA LYS A 248 -17.33 -40.51 -5.95
C LYS A 248 -15.84 -40.23 -5.77
N ASN A 249 -14.98 -41.10 -6.31
CA ASN A 249 -13.53 -40.91 -6.25
C ASN A 249 -13.07 -39.69 -7.07
N VAL A 250 -13.51 -39.57 -8.32
CA VAL A 250 -13.19 -38.42 -9.19
C VAL A 250 -13.64 -37.10 -8.55
N ASN A 251 -14.84 -37.05 -8.00
CA ASN A 251 -15.32 -35.84 -7.31
C ASN A 251 -14.46 -35.48 -6.10
N LYS A 252 -14.00 -36.47 -5.32
CA LYS A 252 -13.11 -36.24 -4.18
C LYS A 252 -11.75 -35.70 -4.62
N VAL A 253 -11.16 -36.29 -5.67
CA VAL A 253 -9.89 -35.81 -6.26
C VAL A 253 -10.04 -34.38 -6.75
N ASN A 254 -11.10 -34.09 -7.52
CA ASN A 254 -11.34 -32.75 -8.06
C ASN A 254 -11.53 -31.70 -6.97
N GLN A 255 -12.30 -32.02 -5.91
CA GLN A 255 -12.44 -31.13 -4.77
C GLN A 255 -11.11 -30.84 -4.07
N ASN A 256 -10.22 -31.84 -3.97
CA ASN A 256 -8.91 -31.65 -3.38
C ASN A 256 -8.02 -30.76 -4.27
N ILE A 257 -7.94 -31.05 -5.57
CA ILE A 257 -7.19 -30.23 -6.53
C ILE A 257 -7.70 -28.77 -6.50
N GLY A 258 -9.01 -28.57 -6.60
CA GLY A 258 -9.60 -27.22 -6.58
C GLY A 258 -9.34 -26.44 -5.29
N LYS A 259 -9.34 -27.11 -4.13
CA LYS A 259 -8.95 -26.50 -2.85
C LYS A 259 -7.49 -26.06 -2.85
N GLU A 260 -6.60 -26.87 -3.40
CA GLU A 260 -5.17 -26.57 -3.47
C GLU A 260 -4.87 -25.44 -4.47
N ILE A 261 -5.50 -25.45 -5.65
CA ILE A 261 -5.44 -24.33 -6.61
C ILE A 261 -5.94 -23.03 -5.97
N ALA A 262 -7.10 -23.06 -5.29
CA ALA A 262 -7.64 -21.88 -4.60
C ALA A 262 -6.71 -21.38 -3.49
N ALA A 263 -6.08 -22.29 -2.75
CA ALA A 263 -5.09 -21.92 -1.74
C ALA A 263 -3.87 -21.24 -2.38
N LEU A 264 -3.33 -21.82 -3.45
CA LEU A 264 -2.14 -21.33 -4.13
C LEU A 264 -2.37 -19.93 -4.75
N ILE A 265 -3.46 -19.74 -5.50
CA ILE A 265 -3.83 -18.46 -6.14
C ILE A 265 -4.04 -17.33 -5.13
N ILE A 266 -4.51 -17.63 -3.91
CA ILE A 266 -4.68 -16.62 -2.86
C ILE A 266 -3.36 -16.34 -2.11
N GLY A 267 -2.36 -17.21 -2.23
CA GLY A 267 -1.08 -17.13 -1.54
C GLY A 267 -1.03 -17.87 -0.20
N TYR A 268 -1.94 -18.82 0.03
CA TYR A 268 -1.85 -19.74 1.16
C TYR A 268 -0.95 -20.94 0.82
N LYS A 269 -0.53 -21.66 1.87
CA LYS A 269 0.23 -22.90 1.72
C LYS A 269 -0.63 -23.94 1.00
N SER A 270 -0.14 -24.45 -0.13
CA SER A 270 -0.79 -25.48 -0.94
C SER A 270 0.08 -26.73 -1.04
N LYS A 271 -0.55 -27.90 -1.13
CA LYS A 271 0.08 -29.20 -1.34
C LYS A 271 0.19 -29.48 -2.85
N ILE A 272 1.40 -29.42 -3.37
CA ILE A 272 1.66 -29.53 -4.81
C ILE A 272 1.46 -30.95 -5.33
N ASN A 273 1.82 -31.96 -4.53
CA ASN A 273 1.55 -33.36 -4.87
C ASN A 273 0.05 -33.64 -5.06
N VAL A 274 -0.81 -33.00 -4.26
CA VAL A 274 -2.27 -33.09 -4.41
C VAL A 274 -2.76 -32.31 -5.62
N LEU A 275 -2.25 -31.10 -5.83
CA LEU A 275 -2.61 -30.23 -6.97
C LEU A 275 -2.32 -30.88 -8.32
N LEU A 276 -1.19 -31.58 -8.42
CA LEU A 276 -0.74 -32.28 -9.63
C LEU A 276 -1.18 -33.75 -9.67
N ASN A 277 -1.98 -34.21 -8.70
CA ASN A 277 -2.46 -35.58 -8.56
C ASN A 277 -1.35 -36.65 -8.68
N MET A 278 -0.23 -36.43 -8.00
CA MET A 278 0.91 -37.35 -7.97
C MET A 278 0.63 -38.54 -7.04
N VAL A 279 0.84 -39.74 -7.55
CA VAL A 279 0.78 -40.99 -6.77
C VAL A 279 2.14 -41.21 -6.10
N ASP A 280 2.13 -41.60 -4.82
CA ASP A 280 3.32 -41.95 -4.02
C ASP A 280 4.40 -40.85 -3.88
N ALA A 281 4.04 -39.59 -4.07
CA ALA A 281 4.94 -38.46 -3.82
C ALA A 281 4.91 -38.02 -2.34
N ASP A 282 6.09 -37.68 -1.83
CA ASP A 282 6.25 -37.04 -0.52
C ASP A 282 5.42 -35.75 -0.42
N LYS A 283 5.23 -35.28 0.81
CA LYS A 283 4.45 -34.07 1.08
C LYS A 283 5.18 -32.82 0.57
N ILE A 284 4.95 -32.48 -0.69
CA ILE A 284 5.46 -31.26 -1.33
C ILE A 284 4.48 -30.11 -1.06
N THR A 285 4.98 -28.99 -0.55
CA THR A 285 4.14 -27.81 -0.29
C THR A 285 4.79 -26.52 -0.77
N LEU A 286 3.99 -25.63 -1.33
CA LEU A 286 4.41 -24.31 -1.82
C LEU A 286 3.51 -23.22 -1.26
N LYS A 287 4.08 -22.06 -0.98
CA LYS A 287 3.33 -20.86 -0.59
C LYS A 287 3.90 -19.66 -1.33
N LEU A 288 3.18 -19.19 -2.34
CA LEU A 288 3.68 -18.11 -3.23
C LEU A 288 3.87 -16.76 -2.54
N SER A 289 3.27 -16.55 -1.36
CA SER A 289 3.51 -15.35 -0.56
C SER A 289 4.83 -15.37 0.23
N ASP A 290 5.55 -16.49 0.23
CA ASP A 290 6.81 -16.61 0.97
C ASP A 290 7.96 -15.99 0.17
N ALA A 291 8.97 -15.53 0.90
CA ALA A 291 10.07 -14.74 0.35
C ALA A 291 10.96 -15.50 -0.64
N ASN A 292 11.11 -16.80 -0.42
CA ASN A 292 11.87 -17.72 -1.24
C ASN A 292 10.93 -18.60 -2.09
N SER A 293 9.72 -18.13 -2.40
CA SER A 293 8.75 -18.91 -3.16
C SER A 293 9.25 -19.30 -4.55
N ASP A 294 10.07 -18.43 -5.18
CA ASP A 294 10.69 -18.71 -6.48
C ASP A 294 11.76 -19.81 -6.36
N ASP A 295 12.60 -19.77 -5.33
CA ASP A 295 13.57 -20.84 -5.05
C ASP A 295 12.87 -22.16 -4.71
N GLN A 296 11.80 -22.10 -3.91
CA GLN A 296 10.97 -23.27 -3.59
C GLN A 296 10.31 -23.85 -4.83
N LEU A 297 9.82 -23.01 -5.75
CA LEU A 297 9.21 -23.48 -6.98
C LEU A 297 10.25 -24.16 -7.88
N LEU A 298 11.46 -23.58 -7.99
CA LEU A 298 12.57 -24.17 -8.74
C LEU A 298 12.98 -25.52 -8.14
N SER A 299 13.19 -25.61 -6.82
CA SER A 299 13.52 -26.89 -6.17
C SER A 299 12.42 -27.93 -6.38
N ILE A 300 11.14 -27.53 -6.33
CA ILE A 300 10.03 -28.44 -6.62
C ILE A 300 10.11 -28.97 -8.06
N ILE A 301 10.42 -28.11 -9.02
CA ILE A 301 10.53 -28.46 -10.43
C ILE A 301 11.72 -29.39 -10.68
N ASP A 302 12.89 -29.08 -10.10
CA ASP A 302 14.14 -29.78 -10.35
C ASP A 302 14.23 -31.10 -9.56
N ASP A 303 13.83 -31.11 -8.28
CA ASP A 303 14.03 -32.26 -7.39
C ASP A 303 12.98 -33.37 -7.56
N ASN A 304 11.83 -33.07 -8.18
CA ASN A 304 10.69 -34.00 -8.25
C ASN A 304 10.42 -34.55 -9.66
N ASN A 305 11.37 -34.40 -10.58
CA ASN A 305 11.27 -34.90 -11.97
C ASN A 305 9.92 -34.56 -12.62
N LEU A 306 9.45 -33.33 -12.45
CA LEU A 306 8.19 -32.89 -13.04
C LEU A 306 8.28 -32.98 -14.56
N ASN A 307 7.22 -33.43 -15.21
CA ASN A 307 7.13 -33.32 -16.67
C ASN A 307 6.74 -31.89 -17.08
N ASP A 308 6.87 -31.56 -18.35
CA ASP A 308 6.66 -30.19 -18.84
C ASP A 308 5.22 -29.70 -18.59
N ASN A 309 4.21 -30.57 -18.74
CA ASN A 309 2.82 -30.20 -18.43
C ASN A 309 2.63 -29.84 -16.94
N GLN A 310 3.26 -30.57 -16.02
CA GLN A 310 3.22 -30.29 -14.58
C GLN A 310 3.91 -28.97 -14.24
N LYS A 311 5.08 -28.70 -14.85
CA LYS A 311 5.79 -27.42 -14.69
C LYS A 311 4.94 -26.25 -15.16
N ASP A 312 4.33 -26.39 -16.34
CA ASP A 312 3.51 -25.35 -16.95
C ASP A 312 2.25 -25.05 -16.13
N ILE A 313 1.63 -26.05 -15.50
CA ILE A 313 0.51 -25.82 -14.56
C ILE A 313 0.98 -24.92 -13.41
N LEU A 314 2.11 -25.22 -12.78
CA LEU A 314 2.62 -24.44 -11.64
C LEU A 314 3.01 -23.02 -12.04
N LEU A 315 3.71 -22.86 -13.18
CA LEU A 315 4.10 -21.55 -13.69
C LEU A 315 2.89 -20.70 -14.06
N THR A 316 1.86 -21.31 -14.67
CA THR A 316 0.60 -20.63 -15.00
C THR A 316 -0.15 -20.20 -13.74
N LEU A 317 -0.24 -21.05 -12.72
CA LEU A 317 -0.86 -20.68 -11.44
C LEU A 317 -0.09 -19.60 -10.69
N LYS A 318 1.26 -19.63 -10.73
CA LYS A 318 2.11 -18.56 -10.21
C LYS A 318 1.82 -17.24 -10.93
N LYS A 319 1.70 -17.25 -12.25
CA LYS A 319 1.34 -16.08 -13.05
C LYS A 319 -0.01 -15.48 -12.63
N ILE A 320 -1.02 -16.32 -12.38
CA ILE A 320 -2.32 -15.87 -11.87
C ILE A 320 -2.18 -15.22 -10.48
N TYR A 321 -1.46 -15.85 -9.55
CA TYR A 321 -1.20 -15.32 -8.21
C TYR A 321 -0.57 -13.92 -8.28
N SER A 322 0.46 -13.77 -9.10
CA SER A 322 1.17 -12.50 -9.25
C SER A 322 0.31 -11.37 -9.79
N ARG A 323 -0.48 -11.64 -10.84
CA ARG A 323 -1.43 -10.68 -11.40
C ARG A 323 -2.49 -10.29 -10.38
N TYR A 324 -3.06 -11.29 -9.68
CA TYR A 324 -3.96 -11.05 -8.56
C TYR A 324 -3.35 -10.12 -7.51
N LYS A 325 -2.11 -10.41 -7.07
CA LYS A 325 -1.45 -9.65 -6.01
C LYS A 325 -1.24 -8.18 -6.38
N LEU A 326 -0.84 -7.90 -7.63
CA LEU A 326 -0.70 -6.54 -8.13
C LEU A 326 -2.04 -5.83 -8.30
N ASN A 327 -3.04 -6.53 -8.81
CA ASN A 327 -4.36 -5.96 -9.05
C ASN A 327 -5.13 -5.66 -7.73
N GLN A 328 -4.60 -6.09 -6.57
CA GLN A 328 -5.06 -5.61 -5.26
C GLN A 328 -4.53 -4.21 -4.90
N ILE A 329 -3.49 -3.73 -5.57
CA ILE A 329 -2.82 -2.47 -5.27
C ILE A 329 -3.13 -1.44 -6.36
N ILE A 330 -3.13 -1.91 -7.61
CA ILE A 330 -3.33 -1.11 -8.81
C ILE A 330 -4.62 -1.62 -9.47
N PRO A 331 -5.52 -0.75 -9.97
CA PRO A 331 -6.66 -1.18 -10.77
C PRO A 331 -6.25 -2.16 -11.88
N ASN A 332 -7.07 -3.18 -12.08
CA ASN A 332 -6.83 -4.27 -13.04
C ASN A 332 -6.46 -3.74 -14.43
N GLY A 333 -5.37 -4.26 -15.01
CA GLY A 333 -4.92 -3.91 -16.36
C GLY A 333 -4.20 -2.56 -16.48
N LYS A 334 -3.98 -1.83 -15.37
CA LYS A 334 -3.29 -0.53 -15.39
C LYS A 334 -1.92 -0.60 -14.75
N THR A 335 -1.02 0.23 -15.23
CA THR A 335 0.23 0.56 -14.52
C THR A 335 -0.06 1.50 -13.35
N PHE A 336 0.91 1.60 -12.42
CA PHE A 336 0.78 2.51 -11.28
C PHE A 336 0.64 3.98 -11.71
N SER A 337 1.33 4.39 -12.76
CA SER A 337 1.24 5.76 -13.27
C SER A 337 -0.13 6.05 -13.86
N GLU A 338 -0.68 5.15 -14.69
CA GLU A 338 -2.04 5.28 -15.24
C GLU A 338 -3.10 5.38 -14.15
N ALA A 339 -3.03 4.52 -13.13
CA ALA A 339 -3.96 4.58 -12.01
C ALA A 339 -3.90 5.91 -11.24
N MET A 340 -2.73 6.56 -11.18
CA MET A 340 -2.60 7.89 -10.56
C MET A 340 -3.09 9.01 -11.49
N ILE A 341 -2.97 8.84 -12.80
CA ILE A 341 -3.51 9.74 -13.83
C ILE A 341 -5.04 9.69 -13.81
N ASP A 342 -5.64 8.49 -13.76
CA ASP A 342 -7.10 8.35 -13.62
C ASP A 342 -7.63 9.07 -12.38
N ARG A 343 -6.94 8.92 -11.23
CA ARG A 343 -7.31 9.62 -9.99
C ARG A 343 -7.26 11.13 -10.16
N TYR A 344 -6.31 11.64 -10.93
CA TYR A 344 -6.20 13.06 -11.23
C TYR A 344 -7.41 13.53 -12.07
N HIS A 345 -7.73 12.84 -13.16
CA HIS A 345 -8.89 13.18 -14.00
C HIS A 345 -10.22 13.02 -13.25
N GLN A 346 -10.37 11.95 -12.47
CA GLN A 346 -11.54 11.75 -11.62
C GLN A 346 -11.71 12.91 -10.63
N HIS A 347 -10.63 13.35 -9.97
CA HIS A 347 -10.68 14.51 -9.08
C HIS A 347 -11.01 15.80 -9.84
N HIS A 348 -10.46 16.00 -11.04
CA HIS A 348 -10.79 17.13 -11.90
C HIS A 348 -12.31 17.19 -12.20
N ASP A 349 -12.90 16.07 -12.63
CA ASP A 349 -14.31 16.01 -13.00
C ASP A 349 -15.22 16.17 -11.78
N GLN A 350 -14.86 15.53 -10.67
CA GLN A 350 -15.55 15.70 -9.38
C GLN A 350 -15.50 17.14 -8.88
N LEU A 351 -14.36 17.83 -9.05
CA LEU A 351 -14.23 19.23 -8.67
C LEU A 351 -15.09 20.13 -9.57
N SER A 352 -15.14 19.86 -10.87
CA SER A 352 -16.02 20.57 -11.81
C SER A 352 -17.49 20.42 -11.39
N ASN A 353 -17.92 19.19 -11.13
CA ASN A 353 -19.27 18.90 -10.64
C ASN A 353 -19.55 19.58 -9.30
N LEU A 354 -18.60 19.55 -8.37
CA LEU A 354 -18.72 20.24 -7.07
C LEU A 354 -18.88 21.75 -7.25
N LYS A 355 -18.09 22.38 -8.12
CA LYS A 355 -18.21 23.83 -8.42
C LYS A 355 -19.58 24.17 -9.00
N ASN A 356 -20.08 23.34 -9.92
CA ASN A 356 -21.42 23.50 -10.49
C ASN A 356 -22.49 23.38 -9.40
N LEU A 357 -22.41 22.36 -8.53
CA LEU A 357 -23.33 22.20 -7.41
C LEU A 357 -23.29 23.39 -6.44
N ILE A 358 -22.10 23.89 -6.10
CA ILE A 358 -21.93 25.07 -5.24
C ILE A 358 -22.61 26.29 -5.87
N SER A 359 -22.50 26.47 -7.19
CA SER A 359 -23.11 27.60 -7.89
C SER A 359 -24.65 27.61 -7.82
N LEU A 360 -25.27 26.44 -7.64
CA LEU A 360 -26.72 26.27 -7.50
C LEU A 360 -27.23 26.53 -6.07
N ILE A 361 -26.34 26.69 -5.08
CA ILE A 361 -26.73 26.94 -3.69
C ILE A 361 -27.10 28.41 -3.52
N ASN A 362 -28.34 28.73 -3.15
CA ASN A 362 -28.75 30.14 -2.95
C ASN A 362 -28.09 30.83 -1.74
N ASN A 363 -27.64 30.06 -0.74
CA ASN A 363 -26.98 30.58 0.46
C ASN A 363 -25.49 30.88 0.20
N LYS A 364 -25.13 32.17 0.17
CA LYS A 364 -23.74 32.65 -0.04
C LYS A 364 -22.76 32.22 1.05
N GLU A 365 -23.20 32.13 2.30
CA GLU A 365 -22.36 31.68 3.42
C GLU A 365 -21.96 30.22 3.23
N LEU A 366 -22.94 29.38 2.91
CA LEU A 366 -22.69 27.96 2.62
C LEU A 366 -21.78 27.76 1.40
N GLN A 367 -21.94 28.57 0.34
CA GLN A 367 -21.01 28.54 -0.80
C GLN A 367 -19.57 28.87 -0.38
N ASN A 368 -19.39 29.85 0.50
CA ASN A 368 -18.07 30.25 1.00
C ASN A 368 -17.46 29.16 1.88
N ASP A 369 -18.26 28.51 2.74
CA ASP A 369 -17.82 27.38 3.55
C ASP A 369 -17.27 26.25 2.68
N PHE A 370 -17.97 25.87 1.61
CA PHE A 370 -17.50 24.85 0.68
C PHE A 370 -16.18 25.24 0.01
N LYS A 371 -16.04 26.50 -0.43
CA LYS A 371 -14.80 27.01 -1.03
C LYS A 371 -13.65 26.98 -0.02
N LEU A 372 -13.91 27.37 1.22
CA LEU A 372 -12.96 27.35 2.31
C LEU A 372 -12.54 25.91 2.64
N ALA A 373 -13.50 24.99 2.72
CA ALA A 373 -13.26 23.56 2.94
C ALA A 373 -12.31 23.00 1.90
N TYR A 374 -12.58 23.29 0.62
CA TYR A 374 -11.74 22.83 -0.47
C TYR A 374 -10.35 23.47 -0.43
N ALA A 375 -10.26 24.77 -0.16
CA ALA A 375 -8.99 25.50 0.00
C ALA A 375 -8.13 24.92 1.15
N LEU A 376 -8.77 24.52 2.26
CA LEU A 376 -8.12 23.83 3.38
C LEU A 376 -7.66 22.42 2.98
N TYR A 377 -8.51 21.66 2.30
CA TYR A 377 -8.20 20.31 1.81
C TYR A 377 -6.97 20.29 0.89
N ILE A 378 -6.87 21.24 -0.04
CA ILE A 378 -5.71 21.36 -0.95
C ILE A 378 -4.49 22.01 -0.29
N GLY A 379 -4.62 22.54 0.93
CA GLY A 379 -3.51 23.13 1.68
C GLY A 379 -3.15 24.56 1.28
N ASN A 380 -4.08 25.31 0.68
CA ASN A 380 -3.88 26.72 0.31
C ASN A 380 -4.06 27.70 1.49
N LEU A 381 -4.47 27.21 2.66
CA LEU A 381 -4.66 27.99 3.89
C LEU A 381 -3.86 27.34 5.03
N ASN A 382 -3.23 28.16 5.87
CA ASN A 382 -2.42 27.68 7.01
C ASN A 382 -3.28 26.85 7.98
N GLN A 383 -2.85 25.61 8.25
CA GLN A 383 -3.50 24.66 9.17
C GLN A 383 -3.54 25.11 10.63
N GLU A 384 -2.83 26.17 11.01
CA GLU A 384 -2.84 26.70 12.39
C GLU A 384 -4.21 27.23 12.82
N ASN A 385 -5.09 27.57 11.87
CA ASN A 385 -6.43 28.11 12.17
C ASN A 385 -7.58 27.11 11.95
N PHE A 386 -7.34 25.91 11.39
CA PHE A 386 -8.40 24.94 11.06
C PHE A 386 -7.83 23.51 11.00
N ASN A 387 -8.33 22.61 11.84
CA ASN A 387 -7.87 21.22 11.92
C ASN A 387 -8.72 20.24 11.06
N GLN A 388 -8.32 18.96 10.97
CA GLN A 388 -9.05 17.93 10.20
C GLN A 388 -10.45 17.62 10.74
N ASP A 389 -10.70 17.87 12.03
CA ASP A 389 -12.00 17.67 12.66
C ASP A 389 -12.95 18.82 12.34
N ASP A 390 -12.45 20.06 12.21
CA ASP A 390 -13.21 21.20 11.70
C ASP A 390 -13.67 20.95 10.26
N PHE A 391 -12.82 20.36 9.40
CA PHE A 391 -13.20 19.95 8.05
C PHE A 391 -14.30 18.88 8.04
N LYS A 392 -14.20 17.86 8.91
CA LYS A 392 -15.24 16.83 9.06
C LYS A 392 -16.56 17.41 9.58
N ASN A 393 -16.49 18.32 10.56
CA ASN A 393 -17.65 18.99 11.13
C ASN A 393 -18.34 19.88 10.07
N LEU A 394 -17.55 20.61 9.29
CA LEU A 394 -18.05 21.41 8.17
C LEU A 394 -18.71 20.53 7.10
N LEU A 395 -18.08 19.42 6.70
CA LEU A 395 -18.67 18.44 5.76
C LEU A 395 -19.98 17.83 6.28
N ASN A 396 -20.06 17.54 7.58
CA ASN A 396 -21.27 17.00 8.20
C ASN A 396 -22.41 18.03 8.23
N ASN A 397 -22.09 19.29 8.58
CA ASN A 397 -23.05 20.40 8.54
C ASN A 397 -23.56 20.66 7.12
N ILE A 398 -22.64 20.63 6.15
CA ILE A 398 -22.92 20.70 4.72
C ILE A 398 -23.88 19.58 4.28
N LYS A 399 -23.61 18.31 4.64
CA LYS A 399 -24.48 17.17 4.27
C LYS A 399 -25.88 17.34 4.87
N GLY A 400 -25.97 17.81 6.11
CA GLY A 400 -27.25 18.10 6.77
C GLY A 400 -28.03 19.24 6.12
N ASN A 401 -27.36 20.32 5.71
CA ASN A 401 -28.01 21.48 5.09
C ASN A 401 -28.37 21.26 3.62
N ALA A 402 -27.53 20.54 2.86
CA ALA A 402 -27.82 20.18 1.47
C ALA A 402 -29.01 19.21 1.38
N THR A 403 -29.08 18.20 2.25
CA THR A 403 -30.23 17.28 2.30
C THR A 403 -31.52 17.96 2.71
N LYS A 404 -31.48 18.95 3.61
CA LYS A 404 -32.64 19.79 3.95
C LYS A 404 -33.08 20.69 2.78
N SER A 405 -32.13 21.32 2.10
CA SER A 405 -32.41 22.23 0.97
C SER A 405 -32.96 21.49 -0.25
N ILE A 406 -32.46 20.30 -0.56
CA ILE A 406 -33.00 19.44 -1.64
C ILE A 406 -34.43 18.98 -1.29
N LYS A 407 -34.68 18.64 -0.02
CA LYS A 407 -36.03 18.28 0.45
C LYS A 407 -37.02 19.45 0.45
N SER A 408 -36.58 20.69 0.70
CA SER A 408 -37.45 21.87 0.64
C SER A 408 -37.78 22.27 -0.81
N VAL A 409 -36.86 22.10 -1.76
CA VAL A 409 -37.14 22.30 -3.18
C VAL A 409 -38.15 21.27 -3.71
N ASN A 410 -38.03 20.00 -3.30
CA ASN A 410 -39.01 18.97 -3.69
C ASN A 410 -40.38 19.09 -3.00
N LYS A 411 -40.50 19.88 -1.92
CA LYS A 411 -41.78 20.17 -1.25
C LYS A 411 -42.49 21.42 -1.77
N GLY A 412 -41.82 22.24 -2.60
CA GLY A 412 -42.37 23.47 -3.19
C GLY A 412 -42.97 23.31 -4.59
N ASN A 413 -42.92 22.11 -5.17
CA ASN A 413 -43.49 21.76 -6.48
C ASN A 413 -44.65 20.74 -6.37
N GLY A 414 -45.39 20.79 -5.26
CA GLY A 414 -46.62 20.00 -5.04
C GLY A 414 -47.82 20.90 -4.97
#